data_AF-A0A371NSN8-F1
#
_entry.id   AF-A0A371NSN8-F1
#
_cell.length_a   1.000
_cell.length_b   1.000
_cell.length_c   1.000
_cell.angle_alpha   90.00
_cell.angle_beta   90.00
_cell.angle_gamma   90.00
#
_symmetry.space_group_name_H-M   'P 1'
#
loop_
_entity.id
_entity.type
_entity.pdbx_description
1 polymer ?
#
loop_
_entity_poly.entity_id
_entity_poly.type
_entity_poly.pdbx_seq_one_letter_code
_entity_poly.pdbx_strand_id
1 'polypeptide(L)'
;MDALRDADDMGVLLRGHLWVEAVLEYAARSKLERPDAIDWANARFEHKLALAEATGAADVSLARALKSFNRLRNKSAHELLFSIEVDQVKTMVGLTDDSTRTAIYRIADEQLKVARQLEQYKADGVEVEIDPEALPYLRVLTPTRSLLFAFVVCAVRSLAIAGALDVAFEAGARDPNSIVKKIDEEMDRLTGGLFRFPSGR
;
A
#
# COMPACT_ATOMS: atom_id res chain seq x y z
N MET A 1 -4.01 16.66 -2.59
CA MET A 1 -3.69 15.21 -2.48
C MET A 1 -3.81 14.88 -1.00
N ASP A 2 -5.05 14.68 -0.54
CA ASP A 2 -5.37 14.72 0.91
C ASP A 2 -6.16 13.49 1.36
N ALA A 3 -6.43 12.57 0.44
CA ALA A 3 -7.46 11.57 0.66
C ALA A 3 -7.09 10.57 1.77
N LEU A 4 -5.94 9.91 1.72
CA LEU A 4 -5.55 8.93 2.75
C LEU A 4 -5.26 9.55 4.14
N ARG A 5 -5.04 10.87 4.22
CA ARG A 5 -4.71 11.59 5.46
C ARG A 5 -5.91 11.76 6.40
N ASP A 6 -7.11 11.89 5.84
CA ASP A 6 -8.38 12.08 6.58
C ASP A 6 -9.21 10.78 6.66
N ALA A 7 -8.58 9.63 6.44
CA ALA A 7 -9.23 8.34 6.32
C ALA A 7 -9.48 7.66 7.66
N ASP A 8 -10.71 7.26 7.94
CA ASP A 8 -10.95 6.14 8.85
C ASP A 8 -10.41 4.83 8.26
N ASP A 9 -10.49 3.71 9.00
CA ASP A 9 -9.92 2.43 8.56
C ASP A 9 -10.51 2.00 7.19
N MET A 10 -11.80 2.30 7.00
CA MET A 10 -12.54 2.14 5.75
C MET A 10 -11.93 3.00 4.63
N GLY A 11 -11.67 4.27 4.89
CA GLY A 11 -11.06 5.18 3.94
C GLY A 11 -9.67 4.72 3.48
N VAL A 12 -8.87 4.09 4.35
CA VAL A 12 -7.57 3.52 3.98
C VAL A 12 -7.77 2.28 3.12
N LEU A 13 -8.71 1.41 3.49
CA LEU A 13 -9.05 0.20 2.73
C LEU A 13 -9.54 0.53 1.31
N LEU A 14 -10.52 1.43 1.17
CA LEU A 14 -11.10 1.78 -0.12
C LEU A 14 -10.09 2.46 -1.04
N ARG A 15 -9.32 3.43 -0.53
CA ARG A 15 -8.31 4.12 -1.33
C ARG A 15 -7.13 3.23 -1.64
N GLY A 16 -6.67 2.44 -0.67
CA GLY A 16 -5.64 1.43 -0.88
C GLY A 16 -6.04 0.41 -1.93
N HIS A 17 -7.32 0.02 -1.97
CA HIS A 17 -7.85 -0.84 -3.02
C HIS A 17 -7.74 -0.22 -4.41
N LEU A 18 -8.14 1.03 -4.58
CA LEU A 18 -7.99 1.74 -5.87
C LEU A 18 -6.51 1.84 -6.30
N TRP A 19 -5.61 2.12 -5.36
CA TRP A 19 -4.17 2.14 -5.61
C TRP A 19 -3.64 0.80 -6.10
N VAL A 20 -3.92 -0.26 -5.34
CA VAL A 20 -3.49 -1.62 -5.70
C VAL A 20 -4.06 -2.01 -7.06
N GLU A 21 -5.34 -1.71 -7.33
CA GLU A 21 -5.98 -2.05 -8.60
C GLU A 21 -5.32 -1.35 -9.80
N ALA A 22 -4.99 -0.06 -9.66
CA ALA A 22 -4.29 0.70 -10.70
C ALA A 22 -2.89 0.13 -10.97
N VAL A 23 -2.14 -0.25 -9.92
CA VAL A 23 -0.77 -0.78 -10.09
C VAL A 23 -0.78 -2.25 -10.54
N LEU A 24 -1.79 -3.04 -10.18
CA LEU A 24 -1.99 -4.38 -10.74
C LEU A 24 -2.16 -4.33 -12.26
N GLU A 25 -3.00 -3.41 -12.73
CA GLU A 25 -3.18 -3.17 -14.16
C GLU A 25 -1.87 -2.74 -14.82
N TYR A 26 -1.17 -1.76 -14.25
CA TYR A 26 0.12 -1.30 -14.78
C TYR A 26 1.14 -2.45 -14.89
N ALA A 27 1.34 -3.21 -13.81
CA ALA A 27 2.32 -4.29 -13.75
C ALA A 27 1.95 -5.48 -14.65
N ALA A 28 0.66 -5.74 -14.85
CA ALA A 28 0.23 -6.75 -15.82
C ALA A 28 0.42 -6.26 -17.27
N ARG A 29 0.09 -5.00 -17.56
CA ARG A 29 0.23 -4.42 -18.91
C ARG A 29 1.69 -4.37 -19.36
N SER A 30 2.65 -4.13 -18.46
CA SER A 30 4.08 -4.11 -18.80
C SER A 30 4.65 -5.47 -19.19
N LYS A 31 3.95 -6.57 -18.88
CA LYS A 31 4.42 -7.95 -19.14
C LYS A 31 3.72 -8.65 -20.29
N LEU A 32 2.69 -8.03 -20.87
CA LEU A 32 1.90 -8.63 -21.94
C LEU A 32 2.39 -8.11 -23.29
N GLU A 33 2.49 -9.00 -24.28
CA GLU A 33 2.85 -8.62 -25.66
C GLU A 33 1.78 -7.74 -26.32
N ARG A 34 0.49 -7.99 -25.99
CA ARG A 34 -0.67 -7.27 -26.55
C ARG A 34 -1.63 -6.83 -25.45
N PRO A 35 -1.22 -5.90 -24.56
CA PRO A 35 -2.00 -5.53 -23.38
C PRO A 35 -3.35 -4.91 -23.75
N ASP A 36 -3.44 -4.21 -24.89
CA ASP A 36 -4.66 -3.52 -25.32
C ASP A 36 -5.72 -4.45 -25.92
N ALA A 37 -5.44 -5.75 -26.03
CA ALA A 37 -6.46 -6.75 -26.35
C ALA A 37 -7.43 -7.01 -25.18
N ILE A 38 -7.09 -6.55 -23.98
CA ILE A 38 -7.90 -6.68 -22.77
C ILE A 38 -8.65 -5.38 -22.53
N ASP A 39 -9.95 -5.48 -22.26
CA ASP A 39 -10.76 -4.36 -21.81
C ASP A 39 -10.53 -4.08 -20.31
N TRP A 40 -9.47 -3.35 -20.01
CA TRP A 40 -9.05 -3.03 -18.64
C TRP A 40 -10.07 -2.18 -17.87
N ALA A 41 -10.85 -1.36 -18.58
CA ALA A 41 -11.87 -0.52 -17.96
C ALA A 41 -13.00 -1.35 -17.33
N ASN A 42 -13.32 -2.50 -17.93
CA ASN A 42 -14.32 -3.44 -17.42
C ASN A 42 -13.72 -4.63 -16.64
N ALA A 43 -12.39 -4.76 -16.62
CA ALA A 43 -11.72 -5.79 -15.85
C ALA A 43 -11.84 -5.52 -14.34
N ARG A 44 -12.49 -6.42 -13.62
CA ARG A 44 -12.54 -6.42 -12.14
C ARG A 44 -11.18 -6.71 -11.51
N PHE A 45 -11.02 -6.32 -10.25
CA PHE A 45 -9.84 -6.59 -9.42
C PHE A 45 -9.34 -8.04 -9.53
N GLU A 46 -10.22 -9.04 -9.46
CA GLU A 46 -9.83 -10.44 -9.52
C GLU A 46 -9.21 -10.82 -10.87
N HIS A 47 -9.69 -10.24 -11.97
CA HIS A 47 -9.11 -10.47 -13.30
C HIS A 47 -7.72 -9.82 -13.40
N LYS A 48 -7.59 -8.57 -12.91
CA LYS A 48 -6.30 -7.85 -12.88
C LYS A 48 -5.28 -8.59 -12.03
N LEU A 49 -5.69 -9.08 -10.87
CA LEU A 49 -4.84 -9.88 -9.99
C LEU A 49 -4.44 -11.21 -10.62
N ALA A 50 -5.36 -11.91 -11.28
CA ALA A 50 -5.06 -13.17 -11.96
C ALA A 50 -4.03 -12.96 -13.09
N LEU A 51 -4.13 -11.86 -13.83
CA LEU A 51 -3.16 -11.49 -14.87
C LEU A 51 -1.80 -11.14 -14.26
N ALA A 52 -1.76 -10.36 -13.17
CA ALA A 52 -0.52 -10.04 -12.48
C ALA A 52 0.16 -11.29 -11.91
N GLU A 53 -0.61 -12.24 -11.36
CA GLU A 53 -0.11 -13.54 -10.89
C GLU A 53 0.43 -14.39 -12.06
N ALA A 54 -0.34 -14.49 -13.16
CA ALA A 54 0.02 -15.29 -14.33
C ALA A 54 1.26 -14.77 -15.07
N THR A 55 1.47 -13.46 -15.08
CA THR A 55 2.67 -12.81 -15.65
C THR A 55 3.85 -12.77 -14.67
N GLY A 56 3.66 -13.22 -13.42
CA GLY A 56 4.66 -13.15 -12.37
C GLY A 56 4.97 -11.70 -11.92
N ALA A 57 4.08 -10.74 -12.18
CA ALA A 57 4.16 -9.40 -11.60
C ALA A 57 3.81 -9.41 -10.11
N ALA A 58 2.95 -10.31 -9.68
CA ALA A 58 2.68 -10.60 -8.27
C ALA A 58 3.11 -12.03 -7.96
N ASP A 59 3.93 -12.21 -6.92
CA ASP A 59 4.22 -13.55 -6.41
C ASP A 59 2.98 -14.17 -5.72
N VAL A 60 3.04 -15.47 -5.47
CA VAL A 60 1.94 -16.25 -4.90
C VAL A 60 1.53 -15.73 -3.51
N SER A 61 2.49 -15.31 -2.68
CA SER A 61 2.24 -14.83 -1.32
C SER A 61 1.51 -13.48 -1.36
N LEU A 62 2.01 -12.53 -2.16
CA LEU A 62 1.37 -11.24 -2.38
C LEU A 62 -0.02 -11.41 -2.98
N ALA A 63 -0.18 -12.27 -3.99
CA ALA A 63 -1.48 -12.54 -4.60
C ALA A 63 -2.50 -13.10 -3.58
N ARG A 64 -2.08 -13.99 -2.66
CA ARG A 64 -2.94 -14.48 -1.57
C ARG A 64 -3.33 -13.36 -0.60
N ALA A 65 -2.39 -12.51 -0.23
CA ALA A 65 -2.66 -11.37 0.64
C ALA A 65 -3.63 -10.37 -0.02
N LEU A 66 -3.45 -10.06 -1.31
CA LEU A 66 -4.34 -9.18 -2.08
C LEU A 66 -5.75 -9.76 -2.26
N LYS A 67 -5.89 -11.09 -2.41
CA LYS A 67 -7.21 -11.77 -2.37
C LYS A 67 -7.89 -11.55 -1.02
N SER A 68 -7.14 -11.64 0.09
CA SER A 68 -7.68 -11.37 1.43
C SER A 68 -8.07 -9.90 1.62
N PHE A 69 -7.23 -8.98 1.14
CA PHE A 69 -7.51 -7.54 1.15
C PHE A 69 -8.79 -7.18 0.39
N ASN A 70 -8.99 -7.73 -0.81
CA ASN A 70 -10.20 -7.53 -1.60
C ASN A 70 -11.44 -8.10 -0.89
N ARG A 71 -11.34 -9.24 -0.18
CA ARG A 71 -12.44 -9.77 0.64
C ARG A 71 -12.79 -8.82 1.78
N LEU A 72 -11.79 -8.24 2.45
CA LEU A 72 -12.01 -7.27 3.52
C LEU A 72 -12.74 -6.04 2.97
N ARG A 73 -12.32 -5.53 1.79
CA ARG A 73 -13.00 -4.45 1.07
C ARG A 73 -14.45 -4.81 0.73
N ASN A 74 -14.71 -6.01 0.22
CA ASN A 74 -16.05 -6.42 -0.17
C ASN A 74 -16.99 -6.54 1.03
N LYS A 75 -16.54 -7.13 2.15
CA LYS A 75 -17.32 -7.14 3.39
C LYS A 75 -17.67 -5.73 3.84
N SER A 76 -16.66 -4.87 3.87
CA SER A 76 -16.78 -3.47 4.24
C SER A 76 -17.79 -2.68 3.38
N ALA A 77 -17.91 -3.02 2.09
CA ALA A 77 -18.87 -2.39 1.18
C ALA A 77 -20.31 -2.94 1.31
N HIS A 78 -20.49 -4.15 1.83
CA HIS A 78 -21.79 -4.83 1.89
C HIS A 78 -22.44 -4.82 3.28
N GLU A 79 -21.66 -4.65 4.34
CA GLU A 79 -22.12 -4.70 5.72
C GLU A 79 -22.05 -3.30 6.36
N LEU A 80 -23.20 -2.64 6.52
CA LEU A 80 -23.33 -1.25 7.01
C LEU A 80 -22.68 -0.98 8.38
N LEU A 81 -22.53 -2.00 9.22
CA LEU A 81 -21.96 -1.90 10.57
C LEU A 81 -20.62 -2.64 10.71
N PHE A 82 -19.98 -2.99 9.59
CA PHE A 82 -18.73 -3.72 9.63
C PHE A 82 -17.58 -2.84 10.13
N SER A 83 -16.90 -3.33 11.16
CA SER A 83 -15.64 -2.78 11.68
C SER A 83 -14.48 -3.66 11.22
N ILE A 84 -13.40 -3.02 10.80
CA ILE A 84 -12.17 -3.72 10.42
C ILE A 84 -11.40 -4.04 11.71
N GLU A 85 -11.32 -5.32 12.04
CA GLU A 85 -10.62 -5.75 13.24
C GLU A 85 -9.14 -5.96 12.96
N VAL A 86 -8.28 -5.58 13.91
CA VAL A 86 -6.82 -5.66 13.77
C VAL A 86 -6.35 -7.08 13.42
N ASP A 87 -7.01 -8.12 13.94
CA ASP A 87 -6.63 -9.51 13.69
C ASP A 87 -6.98 -9.97 12.27
N GLN A 88 -7.99 -9.37 11.63
CA GLN A 88 -8.26 -9.59 10.20
C GLN A 88 -7.11 -9.03 9.36
N VAL A 89 -6.59 -7.86 9.73
CA VAL A 89 -5.44 -7.22 9.07
C VAL A 89 -4.17 -8.04 9.29
N LYS A 90 -3.90 -8.50 10.53
CA LYS A 90 -2.76 -9.38 10.81
C LYS A 90 -2.84 -10.70 10.04
N THR A 91 -4.03 -11.27 9.90
CA THR A 91 -4.23 -12.50 9.11
C THR A 91 -3.88 -12.26 7.64
N MET A 92 -4.33 -11.14 7.08
CA MET A 92 -3.97 -10.72 5.71
C MET A 92 -2.46 -10.51 5.56
N VAL A 93 -1.81 -9.78 6.49
CA VAL A 93 -0.36 -9.56 6.49
C VAL A 93 0.41 -10.87 6.67
N GLY A 94 -0.13 -11.82 7.43
CA GLY A 94 0.45 -13.16 7.60
C GLY A 94 0.50 -14.00 6.33
N LEU A 95 -0.20 -13.60 5.27
CA LEU A 95 -0.17 -14.28 3.96
C LEU A 95 0.98 -13.81 3.06
N THR A 96 1.65 -12.70 3.37
CA THR A 96 2.82 -12.24 2.62
C THR A 96 4.05 -13.06 2.98
N ASP A 97 5.11 -12.96 2.18
CA ASP A 97 6.41 -13.51 2.52
C ASP A 97 7.05 -12.78 3.73
N ASP A 98 8.12 -13.36 4.28
CA ASP A 98 8.81 -12.87 5.47
C ASP A 98 9.39 -11.46 5.31
N SER A 99 9.94 -11.16 4.13
CA SER A 99 10.56 -9.86 3.86
C SER A 99 9.49 -8.77 3.81
N THR A 100 8.43 -8.99 3.03
CA THR A 100 7.29 -8.06 2.94
C THR A 100 6.62 -7.89 4.30
N ARG A 101 6.40 -8.97 5.04
CA ARG A 101 5.80 -8.94 6.37
C ARG A 101 6.63 -8.12 7.36
N THR A 102 7.96 -8.31 7.34
CA THR A 102 8.88 -7.55 8.19
C THR A 102 8.83 -6.06 7.86
N ALA A 103 8.81 -5.71 6.57
CA ALA A 103 8.69 -4.31 6.14
C ALA A 103 7.37 -3.68 6.59
N ILE A 104 6.25 -4.41 6.47
CA ILE A 104 4.92 -3.95 6.93
C ILE A 104 4.95 -3.65 8.43
N TYR A 105 5.43 -4.58 9.25
CA TYR A 105 5.49 -4.38 10.70
C TYR A 105 6.42 -3.25 11.10
N ARG A 106 7.53 -3.06 10.39
CA ARG A 106 8.44 -1.93 10.62
C ARG A 106 7.75 -0.59 10.38
N ILE A 107 7.10 -0.41 9.22
CA ILE A 107 6.39 0.83 8.88
C ILE A 107 5.27 1.08 9.92
N ALA A 108 4.52 0.05 10.28
CA ALA A 108 3.44 0.17 11.25
C ALA A 108 3.96 0.52 12.66
N ASP A 109 5.06 -0.08 13.12
CA ASP A 109 5.62 0.23 14.45
C ASP A 109 6.23 1.63 14.50
N GLU A 110 6.87 2.10 13.41
CA GLU A 110 7.34 3.48 13.29
C GLU A 110 6.18 4.49 13.44
N GLN A 111 5.03 4.22 12.82
CA GLN A 111 3.82 5.03 12.98
C GLN A 111 3.28 5.00 14.42
N LEU A 112 3.20 3.81 15.03
CA LEU A 112 2.68 3.65 16.38
C LEU A 112 3.59 4.23 17.46
N LYS A 113 4.90 4.34 17.23
CA LYS A 113 5.83 5.02 18.15
C LYS A 113 5.44 6.46 18.39
N VAL A 114 5.01 7.18 17.36
CA VAL A 114 4.55 8.57 17.47
C VAL A 114 3.34 8.65 18.39
N ALA A 115 2.36 7.76 18.21
CA ALA A 115 1.17 7.70 19.06
C ALA A 115 1.52 7.41 20.52
N ARG A 116 2.35 6.40 20.78
CA ARG A 116 2.82 6.04 22.14
C ARG A 116 3.55 7.20 22.81
N GLN A 117 4.39 7.92 22.06
CA GLN A 117 5.15 9.05 22.58
C GLN A 117 4.25 10.22 22.96
N LEU A 118 3.21 10.50 22.16
CA LEU A 118 2.22 11.54 22.48
C LEU A 118 1.37 11.17 23.70
N GLU A 119 0.98 9.89 23.83
CA GLU A 119 0.29 9.39 25.03
C GLU A 119 1.17 9.55 26.28
N GLN A 120 2.46 9.25 26.17
CA GLN A 120 3.42 9.43 27.26
C GLN A 120 3.57 10.90 27.66
N TYR A 121 3.76 11.81 26.69
CA TYR A 121 3.84 13.25 26.98
C TYR A 121 2.60 13.78 27.69
N LYS A 122 1.42 13.32 27.25
CA LYS A 122 0.15 13.66 27.90
C LYS A 122 0.10 13.13 29.34
N ALA A 123 0.56 11.90 29.58
CA ALA A 123 0.63 11.31 30.92
C ALA A 123 1.60 12.07 31.84
N ASP A 124 2.69 12.58 31.27
CA ASP A 124 3.72 13.35 31.98
C ASP A 124 3.33 14.82 32.19
N GLY A 125 2.14 15.24 31.74
CA GLY A 125 1.68 16.63 31.84
C GLY A 125 2.45 17.61 30.95
N VAL A 126 3.17 17.11 29.95
CA VAL A 126 3.88 17.91 28.97
C VAL A 126 2.87 18.44 27.95
N GLU A 127 2.74 19.75 27.85
CA GLU A 127 2.01 20.37 26.74
C GLU A 127 2.83 20.21 25.46
N VAL A 128 2.30 19.39 24.54
CA VAL A 128 2.87 19.23 23.20
C VAL A 128 2.10 20.15 22.27
N GLU A 129 2.79 21.17 21.75
CA GLU A 129 2.26 21.94 20.64
C GLU A 129 2.30 21.07 19.39
N ILE A 130 1.12 20.64 18.95
CA ILE A 130 0.95 19.88 17.72
C ILE A 130 0.69 20.90 16.61
N ASP A 131 1.54 20.86 15.59
CA ASP A 131 1.29 21.58 14.34
C ASP A 131 -0.14 21.29 13.86
N PRO A 132 -0.99 22.32 13.65
CA PRO A 132 -2.34 22.14 13.10
C PRO A 132 -2.38 21.32 11.81
N GLU A 133 -1.32 21.35 11.00
CA GLU A 133 -1.20 20.51 9.80
C GLU A 133 -0.94 19.03 10.14
N ALA A 134 -0.33 18.72 11.30
CA ALA A 134 -0.06 17.36 11.76
C ALA A 134 -1.26 16.70 12.47
N LEU A 135 -2.23 17.50 12.92
CA LEU A 135 -3.40 17.07 13.67
C LEU A 135 -4.25 15.98 12.99
N PRO A 136 -4.50 16.01 11.66
CA PRO A 136 -5.18 14.93 10.96
C PRO A 136 -4.46 13.59 11.09
N TYR A 137 -3.13 13.58 11.01
CA TYR A 137 -2.29 12.37 11.07
C TYR A 137 -2.26 11.74 12.45
N LEU A 138 -2.34 12.54 13.51
CA LEU A 138 -2.30 12.03 14.89
C LEU A 138 -3.62 11.41 15.32
N ARG A 139 -4.74 11.91 14.80
CA ARG A 139 -6.08 11.31 15.00
C ARG A 139 -6.21 9.96 14.32
N VAL A 140 -5.25 9.59 13.47
CA VAL A 140 -5.33 8.39 12.64
C VAL A 140 -4.42 7.20 13.03
N LEU A 141 -3.66 7.26 14.12
CA LEU A 141 -2.67 6.21 14.46
C LEU A 141 -3.23 5.07 15.32
N THR A 142 -4.11 4.23 14.75
CA THR A 142 -4.53 2.97 15.38
C THR A 142 -3.68 1.78 14.89
N PRO A 143 -3.57 0.67 15.63
CA PRO A 143 -2.89 -0.53 15.16
C PRO A 143 -3.48 -1.08 13.85
N THR A 144 -4.80 -1.12 13.74
CA THR A 144 -5.51 -1.55 12.53
C THR A 144 -5.09 -0.68 11.34
N ARG A 145 -5.19 0.64 11.48
CA ARG A 145 -4.89 1.56 10.38
C ARG A 145 -3.43 1.54 9.99
N SER A 146 -2.53 1.51 10.96
CA SER A 146 -1.08 1.49 10.71
C SER A 146 -0.68 0.23 9.91
N LEU A 147 -1.23 -0.93 10.27
CA LEU A 147 -1.00 -2.18 9.54
C LEU A 147 -1.63 -2.16 8.14
N LEU A 148 -2.85 -1.64 8.01
CA LEU A 148 -3.56 -1.60 6.74
C LEU A 148 -2.87 -0.65 5.75
N PHE A 149 -2.42 0.51 6.25
CA PHE A 149 -1.62 1.46 5.50
C PHE A 149 -0.28 0.85 5.07
N ALA A 150 0.48 0.27 6.02
CA ALA A 150 1.77 -0.34 5.74
C ALA A 150 1.67 -1.49 4.71
N PHE A 151 0.61 -2.30 4.80
CA PHE A 151 0.30 -3.31 3.79
C PHE A 151 0.10 -2.70 2.40
N VAL A 152 -0.73 -1.67 2.27
CA VAL A 152 -0.98 -0.99 0.98
C VAL A 152 0.33 -0.45 0.42
N VAL A 153 1.15 0.21 1.23
CA VAL A 153 2.46 0.74 0.81
C VAL A 153 3.33 -0.36 0.20
N CYS A 154 3.50 -1.46 0.94
CA CYS A 154 4.33 -2.58 0.51
C CYS A 154 3.78 -3.25 -0.75
N ALA A 155 2.46 -3.49 -0.83
CA ALA A 155 1.83 -4.12 -1.97
C ALA A 155 1.99 -3.27 -3.26
N VAL A 156 1.69 -1.98 -3.18
CA VAL A 156 1.82 -1.05 -4.31
C VAL A 156 3.28 -0.99 -4.76
N ARG A 157 4.23 -0.89 -3.81
CA ARG A 157 5.66 -0.85 -4.13
C ARG A 157 6.14 -2.13 -4.83
N SER A 158 5.79 -3.30 -4.31
CA SER A 158 6.18 -4.57 -4.91
C SER A 158 5.68 -4.69 -6.36
N LEU A 159 4.42 -4.32 -6.60
CA LEU A 159 3.82 -4.35 -7.93
C LEU A 159 4.45 -3.31 -8.87
N ALA A 160 4.70 -2.10 -8.39
CA ALA A 160 5.30 -1.05 -9.20
C ALA A 160 6.77 -1.36 -9.57
N ILE A 161 7.54 -1.92 -8.63
CA ILE A 161 8.90 -2.41 -8.90
C ILE A 161 8.84 -3.47 -10.01
N ALA A 162 7.91 -4.43 -9.92
CA ALA A 162 7.77 -5.46 -10.95
C ALA A 162 7.52 -4.84 -12.33
N GLY A 163 6.55 -3.92 -12.45
CA GLY A 163 6.25 -3.30 -13.73
C GLY A 163 7.37 -2.38 -14.26
N ALA A 164 8.05 -1.66 -13.38
CA ALA A 164 9.12 -0.75 -13.77
C ALA A 164 10.42 -1.46 -14.16
N LEU A 165 10.73 -2.61 -13.53
CA LEU A 165 11.88 -3.42 -13.92
C LEU A 165 11.74 -3.90 -15.37
N ASP A 166 10.56 -4.35 -15.78
CA ASP A 166 10.35 -4.81 -17.16
C ASP A 166 10.59 -3.67 -18.17
N VAL A 167 10.01 -2.49 -17.92
CA VAL A 167 10.22 -1.30 -18.76
C VAL A 167 11.70 -0.91 -18.82
N ALA A 168 12.42 -0.99 -17.69
CA ALA A 168 13.84 -0.67 -17.63
C ALA A 168 14.71 -1.67 -18.39
N PHE A 169 14.38 -2.97 -18.33
CA PHE A 169 15.08 -4.02 -19.07
C PHE A 169 14.80 -3.95 -20.57
N GLU A 170 13.59 -3.60 -20.99
CA GLU A 170 13.24 -3.38 -22.41
C GLU A 170 13.92 -2.12 -23.00
N ALA A 171 14.06 -1.05 -22.21
CA ALA A 171 14.64 0.21 -22.65
C ALA A 171 16.18 0.25 -22.64
N GLY A 172 16.86 -0.85 -22.25
CA GLY A 172 18.33 -0.95 -22.27
C GLY A 172 19.06 0.01 -21.33
N ALA A 173 18.41 0.51 -20.27
CA ALA A 173 18.95 1.57 -19.42
C ALA A 173 19.81 1.05 -18.24
N ARG A 174 20.91 1.78 -18.02
CA ARG A 174 22.04 1.57 -17.09
C ARG A 174 21.78 2.08 -15.66
N ASP A 175 22.59 1.57 -14.72
CA ASP A 175 22.71 1.88 -13.28
C ASP A 175 21.48 1.53 -12.41
N PRO A 176 21.55 0.47 -11.57
CA PRO A 176 20.49 0.10 -10.64
C PRO A 176 19.97 1.24 -9.74
N ASN A 177 20.82 2.19 -9.36
CA ASN A 177 20.41 3.34 -8.53
C ASN A 177 19.48 4.29 -9.28
N SER A 178 19.68 4.46 -10.59
CA SER A 178 18.81 5.24 -11.48
C SER A 178 17.42 4.59 -11.60
N ILE A 179 17.37 3.25 -11.62
CA ILE A 179 16.12 2.49 -11.71
C ILE A 179 15.31 2.65 -10.42
N VAL A 180 15.93 2.44 -9.25
CA VAL A 180 15.24 2.60 -7.95
C VAL A 180 14.73 4.03 -7.79
N LYS A 181 15.53 5.03 -8.15
CA LYS A 181 15.12 6.44 -8.08
C LYS A 181 13.92 6.73 -8.99
N LYS A 182 13.91 6.21 -10.23
CA LYS A 182 12.76 6.36 -11.13
C LYS A 182 11.53 5.63 -10.65
N ILE A 183 11.69 4.46 -10.02
CA ILE A 183 10.60 3.75 -9.37
C ILE A 183 10.04 4.58 -8.22
N ASP A 184 10.89 5.14 -7.38
CA ASP A 184 10.47 5.99 -6.26
C ASP A 184 9.82 7.29 -6.77
N GLU A 185 10.31 7.89 -7.86
CA GLU A 185 9.69 9.05 -8.51
C GLU A 185 8.34 8.71 -9.15
N GLU A 186 8.22 7.55 -9.79
CA GLU A 186 6.98 7.08 -10.40
C GLU A 186 5.98 6.65 -9.34
N MET A 187 6.44 6.04 -8.25
CA MET A 187 5.65 5.77 -7.06
C MET A 187 5.22 7.06 -6.40
N ASP A 188 6.09 8.06 -6.25
CA ASP A 188 5.71 9.39 -5.76
C ASP A 188 4.70 10.06 -6.69
N ARG A 189 4.85 9.93 -8.01
CA ARG A 189 3.95 10.50 -9.02
C ARG A 189 2.59 9.82 -8.98
N LEU A 190 2.58 8.49 -9.00
CA LEU A 190 1.38 7.68 -8.90
C LEU A 190 0.73 8.04 -7.57
N THR A 191 1.40 7.78 -6.46
CA THR A 191 0.79 7.77 -5.13
C THR A 191 0.63 9.16 -4.51
N GLY A 192 1.17 10.18 -5.16
CA GLY A 192 1.07 11.57 -4.74
C GLY A 192 1.97 11.94 -3.56
N GLY A 193 3.18 11.38 -3.53
CA GLY A 193 4.14 11.56 -2.44
C GLY A 193 3.68 10.95 -1.11
N LEU A 194 2.61 10.17 -1.13
CA LEU A 194 1.95 9.62 0.05
C LEU A 194 2.76 8.47 0.69
N PHE A 195 3.72 7.95 -0.05
CA PHE A 195 4.66 6.91 0.38
C PHE A 195 6.12 7.35 0.37
N ARG A 196 6.39 8.66 0.46
CA ARG A 196 7.77 9.13 0.65
C ARG A 196 8.36 8.46 1.88
N PHE A 197 9.35 7.62 1.65
CA PHE A 197 10.20 7.12 2.72
C PHE A 197 10.93 8.32 3.33
N PRO A 198 11.21 8.30 4.65
CA PRO A 198 12.19 9.22 5.20
C PRO A 198 13.46 9.07 4.37
N SER A 199 13.90 10.15 3.72
CA SER A 199 15.17 10.17 3.02
C SER A 199 16.22 9.92 4.11
N GLY A 200 16.80 8.73 4.13
CA GLY A 200 17.87 8.40 5.07
C GLY A 200 18.98 9.44 4.94
N ARG A 201 19.28 10.11 6.06
CA ARG A 201 20.63 10.61 6.33
C ARG A 201 21.45 9.47 6.89
#